data_AF-A0A2P1G2X3-F1
#
_entry.id   AF-A0A2P1G2X3-F1
#
_cell.length_a   1.000
_cell.length_b   1.000
_cell.length_c   1.000
_cell.angle_alpha   90.00
_cell.angle_beta   90.00
_cell.angle_gamma   90.00
#
_symmetry.space_group_name_H-M   'P 1'
#
loop_
_entity.id
_entity.type
_entity.pdbx_description
1 polymer ?
#
loop_
_entity_poly.entity_id
_entity_poly.type
_entity_poly.pdbx_seq_one_letter_code
_entity_poly.pdbx_strand_id
1 'polypeptide(L)' 'MNRKIKKIIDTWDPYDLMTFAPEDEYSGEVKEIEEYIKNHKEINLESIKELINTIFDFDIMNNNKKDIDKVAREICKIDG' A
#
# COMPACT_ATOMS: atom_id res chain seq x y z
N MET A 1 8.76 -7.59 -6.84
CA MET A 1 7.43 -7.66 -6.23
C MET A 1 7.53 -8.32 -4.89
N ASN A 2 7.60 -7.48 -3.86
CA ASN A 2 7.62 -7.89 -2.47
C ASN A 2 6.26 -8.51 -2.09
N ARG A 3 6.24 -9.83 -1.88
CA ARG A 3 5.01 -10.58 -1.56
C ARG A 3 4.35 -10.13 -0.26
N LYS A 4 5.10 -9.54 0.68
CA LYS A 4 4.53 -9.01 1.93
C LYS A 4 3.72 -7.73 1.67
N ILE A 5 4.28 -6.80 0.90
CA ILE A 5 3.60 -5.55 0.52
C ILE A 5 2.35 -5.87 -0.30
N LYS A 6 2.48 -6.71 -1.33
CA LYS A 6 1.34 -7.15 -2.16
C LYS A 6 0.20 -7.70 -1.31
N LYS A 7 0.51 -8.61 -0.36
CA LYS A 7 -0.50 -9.18 0.53
C LYS A 7 -1.19 -8.13 1.41
N ILE A 8 -0.45 -7.14 1.92
CA ILE A 8 -1.03 -6.05 2.73
C ILE A 8 -2.00 -5.23 1.88
N ILE A 9 -1.59 -4.82 0.67
CA ILE A 9 -2.43 -4.01 -0.23
C ILE A 9 -3.65 -4.80 -0.71
N ASP A 10 -3.48 -6.06 -1.11
CA ASP A 10 -4.59 -6.93 -1.52
C ASP A 10 -5.60 -7.18 -0.39
N THR A 11 -5.13 -7.22 0.86
CA THR A 11 -6.01 -7.39 2.03
C THR A 11 -6.71 -6.08 2.39
N TRP A 12 -6.03 -4.95 2.20
CA TRP A 12 -6.63 -3.64 2.39
C TRP A 12 -7.71 -3.37 1.36
N ASP A 13 -7.45 -3.72 0.09
CA ASP A 13 -8.34 -3.59 -1.06
C ASP A 13 -9.03 -2.22 -1.09
N PRO A 14 -8.28 -1.14 -1.41
CA PRO A 14 -8.75 0.23 -1.28
C PRO A 14 -9.99 0.52 -2.14
N TYR A 15 -10.14 -0.17 -3.27
CA TYR A 15 -11.22 0.04 -4.23
C TYR A 15 -12.28 -1.08 -4.22
N ASP A 16 -12.17 -2.08 -3.33
CA ASP A 16 -13.01 -3.29 -3.28
C ASP A 16 -13.08 -4.05 -4.62
N LEU A 17 -11.93 -4.21 -5.28
CA LEU A 17 -11.83 -4.85 -6.60
C LEU A 17 -11.48 -6.34 -6.54
N MET A 18 -10.97 -6.82 -5.40
CA MET A 18 -10.30 -8.13 -5.33
C MET A 18 -11.18 -9.35 -5.63
N THR A 19 -12.52 -9.22 -5.57
CA THR A 19 -13.44 -10.35 -5.81
C THR A 19 -13.31 -10.94 -7.22
N PHE A 20 -12.95 -10.12 -8.23
CA PHE A 20 -12.79 -10.55 -9.62
C PHE A 20 -11.50 -10.03 -10.27
N ALA A 21 -10.58 -9.54 -9.45
CA ALA A 21 -9.36 -8.92 -9.93
C ALA A 21 -8.37 -9.96 -10.47
N PRO A 22 -7.57 -9.61 -11.48
CA PRO A 22 -6.44 -10.43 -11.91
C PRO A 22 -5.34 -10.47 -10.82
N GLU A 23 -4.40 -11.42 -10.93
CA GLU A 23 -3.33 -11.57 -9.93
C GLU A 23 -2.43 -10.33 -9.82
N ASP A 24 -2.32 -9.55 -10.89
CA ASP A 24 -1.48 -8.37 -11.00
C ASP A 24 -2.16 -7.07 -10.53
N GLU A 25 -3.39 -7.14 -10.01
CA GLU A 25 -4.05 -6.01 -9.36
C GLU A 25 -3.13 -5.34 -8.32
N TYR A 26 -3.11 -4.01 -8.30
CA TYR A 26 -2.23 -3.20 -7.45
C TYR A 26 -0.71 -3.36 -7.64
N SER A 27 -0.24 -4.09 -8.67
CA SER A 27 1.20 -4.37 -8.81
C SER A 27 2.03 -3.11 -9.07
N GLY A 28 1.45 -2.07 -9.68
CA GLY A 28 2.13 -0.78 -9.90
C GLY A 28 2.39 -0.05 -8.59
N GLU A 29 1.33 0.11 -7.80
CA GLU A 29 1.34 0.73 -6.48
C GLU A 29 2.26 -0.02 -5.53
N VAL A 30 2.19 -1.36 -5.53
CA VAL A 30 3.08 -2.21 -4.73
C VAL A 30 4.54 -2.03 -5.12
N LYS A 31 4.84 -1.86 -6.42
CA LYS A 31 6.19 -1.63 -6.90
C LYS A 31 6.72 -0.27 -6.45
N GLU A 32 5.92 0.77 -6.48
CA GLU A 32 6.31 2.11 -5.98
C GLU A 32 6.61 2.09 -4.48
N ILE A 33 5.80 1.38 -3.69
CA ILE A 33 6.06 1.20 -2.25
C ILE A 33 7.35 0.38 -2.02
N GLU A 34 7.56 -0.70 -2.78
CA GLU A 34 8.78 -1.52 -2.71
C GLU A 34 10.04 -0.70 -3.04
N GLU A 35 9.99 0.12 -4.08
CA GLU A 35 11.09 0.99 -4.47
C GLU A 35 11.36 2.08 -3.43
N TYR A 36 10.32 2.68 -2.86
CA TYR A 36 10.46 3.65 -1.78
C TYR A 36 11.18 3.03 -0.58
N ILE A 37 10.71 1.86 -0.11
CA ILE A 37 11.29 1.18 1.05
C ILE A 37 12.76 0.83 0.82
N LYS A 38 13.07 0.28 -0.35
CA LYS A 38 14.44 -0.13 -0.70
C LYS A 38 15.43 1.04 -0.72
N ASN A 39 14.97 2.23 -1.06
CA ASN A 39 15.82 3.42 -1.21
C ASN A 39 15.93 4.25 0.08
N HIS A 40 15.18 3.94 1.13
CA HIS A 40 15.18 4.68 2.40
C HIS A 40 15.63 3.78 3.56
N LYS A 41 16.74 4.16 4.20
CA LYS A 41 17.34 3.40 5.31
C LYS A 41 16.46 3.37 6.57
N GLU A 42 15.69 4.42 6.79
CA GLU A 42 14.76 4.55 7.91
C GLU A 42 13.38 4.92 7.37
N ILE A 43 12.39 4.12 7.74
CA ILE A 43 11.02 4.31 7.32
C ILE A 43 10.19 4.65 8.54
N ASN A 44 9.60 5.83 8.52
CA ASN A 44 8.68 6.26 9.56
C ASN A 44 7.24 6.19 9.05
N LEU A 45 6.31 6.19 10.00
CA LEU A 45 4.88 6.04 9.72
C LEU A 45 4.32 7.16 8.84
N GLU A 46 4.73 8.40 9.07
CA GLU A 46 4.21 9.56 8.35
C GLU A 46 4.66 9.55 6.88
N SER A 47 5.91 9.20 6.60
CA SER A 47 6.40 9.09 5.23
C SER A 47 5.69 7.99 4.43
N ILE A 48 5.30 6.88 5.07
CA ILE A 48 4.49 5.85 4.41
C ILE A 48 3.06 6.32 4.16
N LYS A 49 2.46 7.07 5.08
CA LYS A 49 1.13 7.66 4.86
C LYS A 49 1.13 8.63 3.69
N GLU A 50 2.12 9.51 3.62
CA GLU A 50 2.31 10.46 2.50
C GLU A 50 2.47 9.71 1.17
N LEU A 51 3.25 8.63 1.15
CA LEU A 51 3.42 7.78 -0.02
C LEU A 51 2.09 7.15 -0.46
N ILE A 52 1.33 6.55 0.46
CA ILE A 52 0.02 5.95 0.16
C ILE A 52 -0.94 7.02 -0.39
N ASN A 53 -0.98 8.21 0.21
CA ASN A 53 -1.80 9.33 -0.27
C ASN A 53 -1.41 9.82 -1.67
N THR A 54 -0.16 9.59 -2.09
CA THR A 54 0.33 9.99 -3.42
C THR A 54 0.01 8.93 -4.47
N ILE A 55 0.10 7.66 -4.10
CA ILE A 55 -0.07 6.52 -5.00
C ILE A 55 -1.55 6.23 -5.27
N PHE A 56 -2.38 6.25 -4.22
CA PHE A 56 -3.77 5.89 -4.33
C PHE A 56 -4.65 7.12 -4.49
N ASP A 57 -5.59 7.07 -5.42
CA ASP A 57 -6.62 8.09 -5.57
C ASP A 57 -7.68 7.94 -4.45
N PHE A 58 -7.68 8.89 -3.52
CA PHE A 58 -8.60 8.92 -2.37
C PHE A 58 -10.02 9.33 -2.76
N ASP A 59 -10.23 9.98 -3.89
CA ASP A 59 -11.56 10.42 -4.31
C ASP A 59 -12.42 9.24 -4.75
N ILE A 60 -11.80 8.24 -5.37
CA ILE A 60 -12.46 7.00 -5.81
C ILE A 60 -12.34 5.84 -4.81
N MET A 61 -11.55 6.01 -3.74
CA MET A 61 -11.41 4.98 -2.70
C MET A 61 -12.73 4.72 -1.97
N ASN A 62 -12.96 3.46 -1.57
CA ASN A 62 -14.06 3.17 -0.66
C ASN A 62 -13.87 3.98 0.64
N ASN A 63 -14.90 4.73 1.03
CA ASN A 63 -14.89 5.57 2.23
C ASN A 63 -14.49 4.83 3.51
N ASN A 64 -14.81 3.53 3.62
CA ASN A 64 -14.45 2.70 4.78
C ASN A 64 -12.97 2.28 4.79
N LYS A 65 -12.23 2.54 3.71
CA LYS A 65 -10.82 2.17 3.55
C LYS A 65 -9.86 3.38 3.63
N LYS A 66 -10.40 4.60 3.71
CA LYS A 66 -9.63 5.86 3.76
C LYS A 66 -8.78 6.03 5.02
N ASP A 67 -9.08 5.29 6.09
CA ASP A 67 -8.19 5.20 7.24
C ASP A 67 -7.01 4.27 6.92
N ILE A 68 -5.91 4.89 6.50
CA ILE A 68 -4.69 4.20 6.09
C ILE A 68 -3.73 3.91 7.26
N ASP A 69 -4.08 4.29 8.49
CA ASP A 69 -3.17 4.24 9.64
C ASP A 69 -2.71 2.80 9.92
N LYS A 70 -3.64 1.85 9.80
CA LYS A 70 -3.35 0.42 9.95
C LYS A 70 -2.42 -0.11 8.86
N VAL A 71 -2.70 0.25 7.60
CA VAL A 71 -1.95 -0.21 6.42
C VAL A 71 -0.51 0.31 6.47
N ALA A 72 -0.36 1.60 6.76
CA ALA A 72 0.94 2.24 6.90
C ALA A 72 1.79 1.59 8.00
N ARG A 73 1.17 1.27 9.16
CA ARG A 73 1.86 0.54 10.25
C ARG A 73 2.27 -0.87 9.86
N GLU A 74 1.48 -1.58 9.05
CA GLU A 74 1.85 -2.91 8.57
C GLU A 74 3.03 -2.87 7.60
N ILE A 75 3.07 -1.86 6.73
CA ILE A 75 4.19 -1.63 5.81
C ILE A 75 5.48 -1.26 6.58
N CYS A 76 5.42 -0.38 7.59
CA CYS A 76 6.58 -0.03 8.41
C CYS A 76 7.22 -1.21 9.17
N LYS A 77 6.48 -2.31 9.37
CA LYS A 77 7.01 -3.52 10.03
C LYS A 77 7.75 -4.45 9.06
N ILE A 78 7.78 -4.12 7.78
CA ILE A 78 8.57 -4.86 6.81
C ILE A 78 10.00 -4.40 6.98
N ASP A 79 10.86 -5.28 7.50
CA ASP A 79 12.30 -5.08 7.50
C ASP A 79 12.77 -4.85 6.05
N GLY A 80 13.46 -3.74 5.82
CA GLY A 80 14.10 -3.39 4.54
C GLY A 80 15.29 -4.28 4.19
#